data_AF-A0A1Y2E2F8-F1
#
_entry.id   AF-A0A1Y2E2F8-F1
#
_cell.length_a   1.000
_cell.length_b   1.000
_cell.length_c   1.000
_cell.angle_alpha   90.00
_cell.angle_beta   90.00
_cell.angle_gamma   90.00
#
_symmetry.space_group_name_H-M   'P 1'
#
loop_
_entity.id
_entity.type
_entity.pdbx_description
1 polymer ?
#
loop_
_entity_poly.entity_id
_entity_poly.type
_entity_poly.pdbx_seq_one_letter_code
_entity_poly.pdbx_strand_id
1 'polypeptide(L)'
;MEKVEQNTEKFYKELNGDCNIEKLKNIANDKIFLYEPLFKYDKIKYDTFVIKTSFESYQNFMIYTLEQYNEFISLIKNWDENPSKLNKIYPYIESDKNTLFILNNNLINFLVNDKNNENILKILLKFHGSGMSIFLYYLYKYDIISLNTFNIYKLWVLSDEAIIIIYVTNFFYLNDKFYEITKLLKYMEREYLISTIINVFRRDIKILNYVIKNLVKGSLIDTKDNLYRIPATFPIDTLKEYTSKIYKPNEKYLICSKDKNSELFFNTILTDLGIEEICEYYNSYILPHYFYRYNVKFNIPKRIKTLECRNFYNNSSNNKGFNNHYSLNFETKELFDIPFSNSNNNTNSEKVRYISDKVFKFVEKYYTEECDWKDYYKLREVDIDEYDLEYNEILNFFDINYNIFPFDFYIVGYEDLEILIQNQLDSFKKRIFNNDDSMQEILNNIENLLIYNYINEYKNNKIFVSLLKILYIISLIHNNYSTFIILLLLRHLEYKLEYKNNRLYFIKNKFQCMSLEYEFYDLFNSNSIIKKYIELKY
;
A
#
# COMPACT_ATOMS: atom_id res chain seq x y z
N MET A 1 -27.34 10.13 21.44
CA MET A 1 -27.55 9.87 20.01
C MET A 1 -28.25 11.06 19.37
N GLU A 2 -29.42 11.46 19.89
CA GLU A 2 -30.22 12.60 19.41
C GLU A 2 -29.41 13.88 19.14
N LYS A 3 -28.45 14.27 19.99
CA LYS A 3 -27.68 15.52 19.79
C LYS A 3 -26.83 15.53 18.50
N VAL A 4 -26.09 14.46 18.19
CA VAL A 4 -25.22 14.40 16.99
C VAL A 4 -26.07 14.33 15.73
N GLU A 5 -27.19 13.61 15.77
CA GLU A 5 -28.15 13.53 14.65
C GLU A 5 -28.83 14.88 14.42
N GLN A 6 -29.33 15.55 15.47
CA GLN A 6 -29.86 16.91 15.38
C GLN A 6 -28.84 17.91 14.83
N ASN A 7 -27.58 17.81 15.23
CA ASN A 7 -26.51 18.64 14.70
C ASN A 7 -26.26 18.33 13.22
N THR A 8 -26.30 17.06 12.84
CA THR A 8 -26.17 16.62 11.44
C THR A 8 -27.30 17.19 10.58
N GLU A 9 -28.55 17.13 11.05
CA GLU A 9 -29.70 17.73 10.36
C GLU A 9 -29.55 19.25 10.20
N LYS A 10 -29.16 19.96 11.28
CA LYS A 10 -28.89 21.40 11.23
C LYS A 10 -27.77 21.73 10.25
N PHE A 11 -26.71 20.92 10.25
CA PHE A 11 -25.58 21.08 9.36
C PHE A 11 -26.01 20.97 7.90
N TYR A 12 -26.74 19.93 7.53
CA TYR A 12 -27.22 19.75 6.15
C TYR A 12 -28.27 20.80 5.75
N LYS A 13 -29.08 21.29 6.69
CA LYS A 13 -30.00 22.40 6.43
C LYS A 13 -29.25 23.69 6.11
N GLU A 14 -28.22 24.02 6.87
CA GLU A 14 -27.36 25.19 6.60
C GLU A 14 -26.57 25.00 5.30
N LEU A 15 -25.98 23.81 5.09
CA LEU A 15 -25.14 23.47 3.93
C LEU A 15 -25.91 23.62 2.61
N ASN A 16 -27.17 23.16 2.58
CA ASN A 16 -28.04 23.23 1.41
C ASN A 16 -28.80 24.57 1.28
N GLY A 17 -28.76 25.42 2.31
CA GLY A 17 -29.39 26.73 2.33
C GLY A 17 -28.41 27.86 1.98
N ASP A 18 -28.35 28.86 2.86
CA ASP A 18 -27.46 30.02 2.73
C ASP A 18 -25.98 29.62 2.69
N CYS A 19 -25.62 28.50 3.35
CA CYS A 19 -24.28 27.94 3.39
C CYS A 19 -23.27 28.90 4.04
N ASN A 20 -23.62 29.45 5.19
CA ASN A 20 -22.71 30.29 5.96
C ASN A 20 -21.62 29.43 6.62
N ILE A 21 -20.38 29.61 6.17
CA ILE A 21 -19.22 28.81 6.60
C ILE A 21 -18.99 28.89 8.13
N GLU A 22 -19.15 30.06 8.74
CA GLU A 22 -18.98 30.22 10.19
C GLU A 22 -20.06 29.48 10.99
N LYS A 23 -21.32 29.50 10.52
CA LYS A 23 -22.37 28.66 11.12
C LYS A 23 -22.08 27.17 10.96
N LEU A 24 -21.65 26.74 9.77
CA LEU A 24 -21.26 25.34 9.52
C LEU A 24 -20.13 24.89 10.45
N LYS A 25 -19.09 25.71 10.62
CA LYS A 25 -17.98 25.49 11.58
C LYS A 25 -18.51 25.31 13.00
N ASN A 26 -19.37 26.21 13.45
CA ASN A 26 -19.94 26.16 14.80
C ASN A 26 -20.76 24.88 15.03
N ILE A 27 -21.57 24.47 14.05
CA ILE A 27 -22.34 23.22 14.15
C ILE A 27 -21.42 21.99 14.14
N ALA A 28 -20.40 21.98 13.27
CA ALA A 28 -19.47 20.87 13.13
C ALA A 28 -18.62 20.63 14.40
N ASN A 29 -18.25 21.69 15.12
CA ASN A 29 -17.53 21.61 16.40
C ASN A 29 -18.31 20.80 17.46
N ASP A 30 -19.64 20.77 17.39
CA ASP A 30 -20.48 19.95 18.26
C ASP A 30 -20.65 18.48 17.80
N LYS A 31 -19.81 18.04 16.84
CA LYS A 31 -19.78 16.72 16.19
C LYS A 31 -21.00 16.46 15.30
N ILE A 32 -20.72 15.96 14.10
CA ILE A 32 -21.70 15.61 13.06
C ILE A 32 -21.31 14.31 12.34
N PHE A 33 -22.29 13.69 11.68
CA PHE A 33 -22.05 12.72 10.62
C PHE A 33 -22.01 13.43 9.26
N LEU A 34 -21.19 12.92 8.34
CA LEU A 34 -21.18 13.36 6.94
C LEU A 34 -21.59 12.18 6.07
N TYR A 35 -22.72 12.30 5.37
CA TYR A 35 -23.23 11.31 4.42
C TYR A 35 -22.45 11.27 3.10
N GLU A 36 -21.89 12.43 2.71
CA GLU A 36 -21.10 12.56 1.50
C GLU A 36 -19.93 13.53 1.70
N PRO A 37 -18.89 13.45 0.84
CA PRO A 37 -17.75 14.35 0.89
C PRO A 37 -18.11 15.83 0.67
N LEU A 38 -17.59 16.70 1.54
CA LEU A 38 -17.85 18.15 1.49
C LEU A 38 -17.28 18.83 0.24
N PHE A 39 -16.28 18.24 -0.42
CA PHE A 39 -15.75 18.79 -1.66
C PHE A 39 -16.74 18.77 -2.84
N LYS A 40 -17.88 18.08 -2.71
CA LYS A 40 -18.96 18.10 -3.71
C LYS A 40 -19.78 19.39 -3.68
N TYR A 41 -19.59 20.24 -2.67
CA TYR A 41 -20.36 21.47 -2.47
C TYR A 41 -19.56 22.69 -2.92
N ASP A 42 -19.88 23.22 -4.11
CA ASP A 42 -19.12 24.30 -4.75
C ASP A 42 -18.93 25.54 -3.88
N LYS A 43 -19.90 25.87 -3.02
CA LYS A 43 -19.85 27.02 -2.11
C LYS A 43 -18.74 26.95 -1.07
N ILE A 44 -18.29 25.74 -0.70
CA ILE A 44 -17.33 25.53 0.39
C ILE A 44 -16.11 24.69 -0.01
N LYS A 45 -16.12 24.06 -1.19
CA LYS A 45 -15.10 23.06 -1.57
C LYS A 45 -13.65 23.54 -1.53
N TYR A 46 -13.42 24.86 -1.62
CA TYR A 46 -12.10 25.49 -1.55
C TYR A 46 -11.71 26.00 -0.16
N ASP A 47 -12.64 26.00 0.81
CA ASP A 47 -12.36 26.48 2.16
C ASP A 47 -11.55 25.45 2.96
N THR A 48 -10.65 25.91 3.84
CA THR A 48 -9.83 25.03 4.70
C THR A 48 -10.66 24.26 5.73
N PHE A 49 -11.82 24.79 6.11
CA PHE A 49 -12.81 24.11 6.95
C PHE A 49 -13.15 22.70 6.45
N VAL A 50 -13.23 22.52 5.12
CA VAL A 50 -13.55 21.22 4.51
C VAL A 50 -12.55 20.15 4.91
N ILE A 51 -11.27 20.50 5.02
CA ILE A 51 -10.20 19.55 5.38
C ILE A 51 -10.36 19.13 6.83
N LYS A 52 -10.40 20.10 7.74
CA LYS A 52 -10.51 19.85 9.18
C LYS A 52 -11.77 19.06 9.52
N THR A 53 -12.92 19.49 9.03
CA THR A 53 -14.19 18.82 9.34
C THR A 53 -14.29 17.45 8.69
N SER A 54 -13.81 17.27 7.46
CA SER A 54 -13.76 15.92 6.87
C SER A 54 -12.84 15.00 7.67
N PHE A 55 -11.66 15.48 8.09
CA PHE A 55 -10.73 14.72 8.92
C PHE A 55 -11.36 14.34 10.27
N GLU A 56 -11.96 15.31 10.97
CA GLU A 56 -12.61 15.08 12.27
C GLU A 56 -13.83 14.17 12.17
N SER A 57 -14.61 14.26 11.08
CA SER A 57 -15.80 13.45 10.83
C SER A 57 -15.50 12.09 10.20
N TYR A 58 -14.25 11.78 9.85
CA TYR A 58 -13.83 10.60 9.08
C TYR A 58 -14.52 10.49 7.72
N GLN A 59 -14.52 11.57 6.97
CA GLN A 59 -15.04 11.63 5.61
C GLN A 59 -13.88 11.83 4.63
N ASN A 60 -14.06 11.30 3.42
CA ASN A 60 -13.10 11.46 2.34
C ASN A 60 -13.04 12.95 1.93
N PHE A 61 -11.85 13.48 1.68
CA PHE A 61 -11.64 14.85 1.25
C PHE A 61 -10.69 14.97 0.05
N MET A 62 -10.75 16.12 -0.63
CA MET A 62 -9.84 16.51 -1.71
C MET A 62 -9.19 17.83 -1.35
N ILE A 63 -7.94 18.00 -1.80
CA ILE A 63 -7.19 19.24 -1.67
C ILE A 63 -7.22 19.96 -3.01
N TYR A 64 -7.65 21.21 -3.02
CA TYR A 64 -7.65 22.05 -4.22
C TYR A 64 -6.73 23.25 -4.11
N THR A 65 -6.49 23.75 -2.90
CA THR A 65 -5.69 24.96 -2.67
C THR A 65 -4.50 24.69 -1.75
N LEU A 66 -3.53 25.60 -1.79
CA LEU A 66 -2.35 25.52 -0.93
C LEU A 66 -2.72 25.69 0.56
N GLU A 67 -3.74 26.50 0.86
CA GLU A 67 -4.24 26.69 2.22
C GLU A 67 -4.82 25.37 2.77
N GLN A 68 -5.58 24.64 1.96
CA GLN A 68 -6.10 23.31 2.32
C GLN A 68 -4.96 22.30 2.53
N TYR A 69 -3.93 22.35 1.69
CA TYR A 69 -2.73 21.52 1.85
C TYR A 69 -2.01 21.80 3.17
N ASN A 70 -1.79 23.08 3.48
CA ASN A 70 -1.11 23.49 4.72
C ASN A 70 -1.90 23.07 5.97
N GLU A 71 -3.23 23.20 5.94
CA GLU A 71 -4.09 22.70 7.01
C GLU A 71 -3.96 21.17 7.16
N PHE A 72 -3.99 20.43 6.05
CA PHE A 72 -3.79 18.98 6.06
C PHE A 72 -2.44 18.58 6.67
N ILE A 73 -1.34 19.21 6.25
CA ILE A 73 0.00 18.95 6.81
C ILE A 73 0.05 19.28 8.30
N SER A 74 -0.59 20.37 8.75
CA SER A 74 -0.68 20.73 10.17
C SER A 74 -1.42 19.66 10.98
N LEU A 75 -2.52 19.12 10.46
CA LEU A 75 -3.28 18.05 11.11
C LEU A 75 -2.43 16.77 11.27
N ILE A 76 -1.67 16.39 10.24
CA ILE A 76 -0.77 15.22 10.32
C ILE A 76 0.37 15.46 11.32
N LYS A 77 0.98 16.66 11.35
CA LYS A 77 2.01 17.02 12.34
C LYS A 77 1.52 16.93 13.77
N ASN A 78 0.39 17.58 14.06
CA ASN A 78 -0.22 17.59 15.39
C ASN A 78 -0.51 16.16 15.89
N TRP A 79 -0.80 15.26 14.95
CA TRP A 79 -1.06 13.87 15.23
C TRP A 79 0.19 13.04 15.52
N ASP A 80 1.25 13.21 14.73
CA ASP A 80 2.54 12.56 14.97
C ASP A 80 3.16 12.98 16.32
N GLU A 81 3.02 14.25 16.69
CA GLU A 81 3.56 14.79 17.95
C GLU A 81 2.76 14.40 19.19
N ASN A 82 1.44 14.13 19.06
CA ASN A 82 0.56 13.82 20.18
C ASN A 82 -0.25 12.53 19.96
N PRO A 83 0.41 11.38 19.74
CA PRO A 83 -0.26 10.14 19.41
C PRO A 83 -1.18 9.70 20.55
N SER A 84 -0.90 10.01 21.82
CA SER A 84 -1.76 9.64 22.96
C SER A 84 -3.06 10.46 23.08
N LYS A 85 -3.07 11.74 22.67
CA LYS A 85 -4.29 12.56 22.63
C LYS A 85 -5.20 12.12 21.50
N LEU A 86 -4.63 11.81 20.35
CA LEU A 86 -5.39 11.33 19.20
C LEU A 86 -5.72 9.84 19.32
N ASN A 87 -4.88 8.96 19.86
CA ASN A 87 -5.22 7.55 20.10
C ASN A 87 -6.35 7.41 21.14
N LYS A 88 -6.51 8.35 22.08
CA LYS A 88 -7.70 8.40 22.96
C LYS A 88 -8.99 8.79 22.22
N ILE A 89 -8.90 9.42 21.05
CA ILE A 89 -10.05 9.85 20.25
C ILE A 89 -10.17 9.04 18.93
N TYR A 90 -9.11 8.34 18.49
CA TYR A 90 -8.87 7.77 17.16
C TYR A 90 -7.82 6.60 17.19
N PRO A 91 -8.04 5.50 17.93
CA PRO A 91 -7.00 4.49 18.23
C PRO A 91 -6.58 3.55 17.09
N TYR A 92 -7.23 3.55 15.92
CA TYR A 92 -6.90 2.62 14.82
C TYR A 92 -7.24 3.24 13.48
N ILE A 93 -6.60 4.37 13.21
CA ILE A 93 -6.63 4.95 11.87
C ILE A 93 -5.75 4.09 10.92
N GLU A 94 -4.91 3.15 11.38
CA GLU A 94 -3.87 2.52 10.55
C GLU A 94 -4.33 1.83 9.25
N SER A 95 -5.42 1.04 9.26
CA SER A 95 -5.99 0.47 8.04
C SER A 95 -6.90 1.45 7.28
N ASP A 96 -7.48 2.42 7.99
CA ASP A 96 -8.50 3.35 7.50
C ASP A 96 -7.94 4.68 6.94
N LYS A 97 -6.63 4.92 7.10
CA LYS A 97 -5.87 6.12 6.67
C LYS A 97 -5.83 6.26 5.16
N ASN A 98 -5.76 5.13 4.47
CA ASN A 98 -5.36 5.06 3.06
C ASN A 98 -6.38 5.66 2.09
N THR A 99 -7.56 6.04 2.58
CA THR A 99 -8.64 6.56 1.74
C THR A 99 -9.29 7.83 2.23
N LEU A 100 -8.80 8.42 3.34
CA LEU A 100 -9.35 9.69 3.83
C LEU A 100 -9.09 10.85 2.88
N PHE A 101 -7.96 10.86 2.18
CA PHE A 101 -7.68 11.85 1.16
C PHE A 101 -7.69 11.21 -0.23
N ILE A 102 -8.24 11.94 -1.20
CA ILE A 102 -8.29 11.51 -2.59
C ILE A 102 -7.11 12.11 -3.35
N LEU A 103 -6.37 11.26 -4.06
CA LEU A 103 -5.19 11.62 -4.87
C LEU A 103 -5.61 12.31 -6.18
N ASN A 104 -6.03 13.56 -6.08
CA ASN A 104 -6.23 14.43 -7.23
C ASN A 104 -4.91 15.11 -7.67
N ASN A 105 -4.91 15.72 -8.86
CA ASN A 105 -3.74 16.39 -9.42
C ASN A 105 -3.16 17.47 -8.47
N ASN A 106 -4.02 18.25 -7.83
CA ASN A 106 -3.59 19.31 -6.91
C ASN A 106 -2.82 18.76 -5.70
N LEU A 107 -3.35 17.75 -5.01
CA LEU A 107 -2.65 17.12 -3.88
C LEU A 107 -1.29 16.56 -4.32
N ILE A 108 -1.24 15.86 -5.46
CA ILE A 108 0.01 15.33 -6.00
C ILE A 108 1.02 16.45 -6.28
N ASN A 109 0.58 17.54 -6.93
CA ASN A 109 1.43 18.70 -7.19
C ASN A 109 1.95 19.36 -5.91
N PHE A 110 1.12 19.48 -4.87
CA PHE A 110 1.58 20.02 -3.58
C PHE A 110 2.60 19.12 -2.91
N LEU A 111 2.37 17.79 -2.88
CA LEU A 111 3.32 16.82 -2.31
C LEU A 111 4.66 16.86 -3.04
N VAL A 112 4.65 16.90 -4.36
CA VAL A 112 5.87 16.89 -5.20
C VAL A 112 6.68 18.17 -4.99
N ASN A 113 6.03 19.30 -4.74
CA ASN A 113 6.69 20.58 -4.51
C ASN A 113 7.03 20.87 -3.04
N ASP A 114 6.66 19.99 -2.10
CA ASP A 114 6.96 20.18 -0.68
C ASP A 114 8.41 19.78 -0.35
N LYS A 115 9.20 20.80 0.02
CA LYS A 115 10.60 20.66 0.44
C LYS A 115 10.80 20.80 1.95
N ASN A 116 9.75 21.20 2.69
CA ASN A 116 9.86 21.62 4.09
C ASN A 116 9.34 20.57 5.06
N ASN A 117 8.57 19.59 4.58
CA ASN A 117 7.89 18.62 5.44
C ASN A 117 8.34 17.17 5.19
N GLU A 118 9.63 16.94 4.96
CA GLU A 118 10.20 15.60 4.66
C GLU A 118 9.70 14.49 5.61
N ASN A 119 9.69 14.75 6.92
CA ASN A 119 9.19 13.77 7.91
C ASN A 119 7.71 13.43 7.71
N ILE A 120 6.88 14.43 7.39
CA ILE A 120 5.45 14.23 7.13
C ILE A 120 5.23 13.47 5.83
N LEU A 121 6.01 13.75 4.79
CA LEU A 121 5.98 12.97 3.55
C LEU A 121 6.34 11.50 3.80
N LYS A 122 7.37 11.23 4.63
CA LYS A 122 7.72 9.86 5.06
C LYS A 122 6.56 9.19 5.79
N ILE A 123 5.86 9.93 6.64
CA ILE A 123 4.69 9.46 7.38
C ILE A 123 3.54 9.12 6.43
N LEU A 124 3.20 10.01 5.49
CA LEU A 124 2.19 9.77 4.45
C LEU A 124 2.50 8.51 3.63
N LEU A 125 3.76 8.34 3.22
CA LEU A 125 4.18 7.14 2.49
C LEU A 125 4.17 5.86 3.35
N LYS A 126 4.32 5.95 4.69
CA LYS A 126 4.25 4.79 5.62
C LYS A 126 2.84 4.27 5.80
N PHE A 127 1.83 5.12 5.71
CA PHE A 127 0.45 4.69 5.92
C PHE A 127 -0.03 3.72 4.83
N HIS A 128 0.59 3.80 3.66
CA HIS A 128 0.19 3.11 2.47
C HIS A 128 1.00 1.82 2.23
N GLY A 129 0.62 0.71 2.87
CA GLY A 129 1.19 -0.60 2.57
C GLY A 129 1.06 -0.96 1.08
N SER A 130 -0.17 -0.85 0.55
CA SER A 130 -0.48 -0.95 -0.87
C SER A 130 -0.30 0.37 -1.64
N GLY A 131 -0.36 1.52 -0.95
CA GLY A 131 -0.49 2.80 -1.63
C GLY A 131 0.78 3.40 -2.22
N MET A 132 1.95 2.79 -2.04
CA MET A 132 3.12 3.16 -2.85
C MET A 132 2.84 2.97 -4.34
N SER A 133 2.23 1.83 -4.70
CA SER A 133 1.79 1.58 -6.08
C SER A 133 0.71 2.56 -6.54
N ILE A 134 -0.16 3.00 -5.64
CA ILE A 134 -1.24 3.95 -5.93
C ILE A 134 -0.66 5.34 -6.19
N PHE A 135 0.27 5.82 -5.35
CA PHE A 135 0.98 7.08 -5.59
C PHE A 135 1.78 7.05 -6.89
N LEU A 136 2.49 5.95 -7.15
CA LEU A 136 3.23 5.78 -8.40
C LEU A 136 2.31 5.86 -9.61
N TYR A 137 1.13 5.22 -9.55
CA TYR A 137 0.10 5.30 -10.58
C TYR A 137 -0.38 6.74 -10.80
N TYR A 138 -0.66 7.51 -9.74
CA TYR A 138 -1.15 8.89 -9.90
C TYR A 138 -0.06 9.88 -10.32
N LEU A 139 1.21 9.67 -9.93
CA LEU A 139 2.32 10.45 -10.48
C LEU A 139 2.42 10.26 -12.00
N TYR A 140 2.23 9.03 -12.48
CA TYR A 140 2.19 8.76 -13.92
C TYR A 140 0.92 9.32 -14.58
N LYS A 141 -0.27 9.08 -14.00
CA LYS A 141 -1.57 9.56 -14.54
C LYS A 141 -1.61 11.08 -14.72
N TYR A 142 -0.92 11.84 -13.87
CA TYR A 142 -0.85 13.29 -13.93
C TYR A 142 0.43 13.83 -14.60
N ASP A 143 1.14 13.00 -15.35
CA ASP A 143 2.34 13.38 -16.13
C ASP A 143 3.48 13.99 -15.28
N ILE A 144 3.58 13.60 -14.01
CA ILE A 144 4.65 14.04 -13.09
C ILE A 144 5.92 13.22 -13.25
N ILE A 145 5.77 11.94 -13.62
CA ILE A 145 6.87 11.05 -13.97
C ILE A 145 6.62 10.46 -15.35
N SER A 146 7.69 10.16 -16.08
CA SER A 146 7.58 9.54 -17.39
C SER A 146 7.12 8.08 -17.31
N LEU A 147 6.67 7.54 -18.45
CA LEU A 147 6.37 6.12 -18.59
C LEU A 147 7.61 5.26 -18.29
N ASN A 148 8.81 5.75 -18.57
CA ASN A 148 10.05 5.04 -18.29
C ASN A 148 10.28 4.93 -16.78
N THR A 149 10.18 6.03 -16.04
CA THR A 149 10.24 6.00 -14.57
C THR A 149 9.18 5.07 -13.99
N PHE A 150 7.95 5.17 -14.48
CA PHE A 150 6.86 4.30 -14.04
C PHE A 150 7.19 2.82 -14.28
N ASN A 151 7.67 2.46 -15.48
CA ASN A 151 8.06 1.09 -15.83
C ASN A 151 9.18 0.54 -14.97
N ILE A 152 10.14 1.37 -14.57
CA ILE A 152 11.25 0.95 -13.73
C ILE A 152 10.77 0.53 -12.33
N TYR A 153 9.83 1.29 -11.74
CA TYR A 153 9.44 1.12 -10.33
C TYR A 153 8.09 0.44 -10.11
N LYS A 154 7.29 0.20 -11.15
CA LYS A 154 6.02 -0.50 -11.02
C LYS A 154 6.21 -1.89 -10.40
N LEU A 155 5.24 -2.31 -9.60
CA LEU A 155 5.24 -3.64 -9.02
C LEU A 155 4.81 -4.69 -10.05
N TRP A 156 5.44 -5.86 -9.97
CA TRP A 156 5.09 -7.03 -10.78
C TRP A 156 3.70 -7.59 -10.46
N VAL A 157 3.25 -7.41 -9.22
CA VAL A 157 1.94 -7.84 -8.73
C VAL A 157 1.36 -6.71 -7.90
N LEU A 158 0.10 -6.36 -8.16
CA LEU A 158 -0.67 -5.42 -7.36
C LEU A 158 -1.52 -6.18 -6.37
N SER A 159 -1.70 -5.59 -5.18
CA SER A 159 -2.71 -6.08 -4.26
C SER A 159 -4.11 -5.74 -4.79
N ASP A 160 -5.07 -6.62 -4.52
CA ASP A 160 -6.47 -6.38 -4.90
C ASP A 160 -6.99 -5.07 -4.30
N GLU A 161 -6.58 -4.75 -3.08
CA GLU A 161 -6.91 -3.48 -2.42
C GLU A 161 -6.41 -2.26 -3.22
N ALA A 162 -5.18 -2.30 -3.76
CA ALA A 162 -4.65 -1.20 -4.57
C ALA A 162 -5.48 -1.00 -5.85
N ILE A 163 -5.83 -2.11 -6.52
CA ILE A 163 -6.66 -2.10 -7.73
C ILE A 163 -8.03 -1.51 -7.41
N ILE A 164 -8.68 -1.97 -6.34
CA ILE A 164 -9.99 -1.46 -5.92
C ILE A 164 -9.93 0.02 -5.56
N ILE A 165 -8.88 0.48 -4.85
CA ILE A 165 -8.72 1.90 -4.53
C ILE A 165 -8.57 2.74 -5.80
N ILE A 166 -7.74 2.31 -6.75
CA ILE A 166 -7.58 3.00 -8.04
C ILE A 166 -8.93 3.07 -8.77
N TYR A 167 -9.66 1.95 -8.86
CA TYR A 167 -10.94 1.89 -9.56
C TYR A 167 -12.01 2.79 -8.94
N VAL A 168 -12.28 2.63 -7.65
CA VAL A 168 -13.30 3.40 -6.94
C VAL A 168 -12.96 4.89 -6.97
N THR A 169 -11.68 5.23 -6.78
CA THR A 169 -11.25 6.64 -6.81
C THR A 169 -11.44 7.27 -8.18
N ASN A 170 -10.95 6.62 -9.23
CA ASN A 170 -11.10 7.14 -10.58
C ASN A 170 -12.57 7.26 -10.98
N PHE A 171 -13.39 6.26 -10.68
CA PHE A 171 -14.79 6.22 -11.07
C PHE A 171 -15.65 7.25 -10.33
N PHE A 172 -15.59 7.29 -8.99
CA PHE A 172 -16.49 8.13 -8.18
C PHE A 172 -16.00 9.56 -7.98
N TYR A 173 -14.69 9.75 -7.97
CA TYR A 173 -14.09 11.01 -7.51
C TYR A 173 -13.38 11.76 -8.63
N LEU A 174 -12.82 11.07 -9.62
CA LEU A 174 -12.21 11.69 -10.79
C LEU A 174 -13.07 11.62 -12.05
N ASN A 175 -14.28 11.03 -11.94
CA ASN A 175 -15.28 10.89 -13.01
C ASN A 175 -14.76 10.15 -14.27
N ASP A 176 -13.82 9.24 -14.10
CA ASP A 176 -13.22 8.46 -15.17
C ASP A 176 -13.96 7.12 -15.35
N LYS A 177 -14.81 7.07 -16.39
CA LYS A 177 -15.68 5.93 -16.67
C LYS A 177 -14.93 4.69 -17.15
N PHE A 178 -13.66 4.81 -17.56
CA PHE A 178 -12.85 3.65 -17.89
C PHE A 178 -12.79 2.67 -16.70
N TYR A 179 -12.76 3.20 -15.48
CA TYR A 179 -12.63 2.47 -14.23
C TYR A 179 -13.97 1.99 -13.64
N GLU A 180 -14.93 1.60 -14.48
CA GLU A 180 -16.18 1.02 -14.00
C GLU A 180 -15.93 -0.22 -13.12
N ILE A 181 -16.42 -0.18 -11.88
CA ILE A 181 -16.09 -1.16 -10.82
C ILE A 181 -16.56 -2.58 -11.18
N THR A 182 -17.64 -2.72 -11.96
CA THR A 182 -18.17 -4.03 -12.39
C THR A 182 -17.16 -4.83 -13.21
N LYS A 183 -16.18 -4.19 -13.86
CA LYS A 183 -15.09 -4.87 -14.59
C LYS A 183 -14.24 -5.76 -13.68
N LEU A 184 -14.12 -5.41 -12.39
CA LEU A 184 -13.33 -6.18 -11.42
C LEU A 184 -13.93 -7.56 -11.13
N LEU A 185 -15.22 -7.78 -11.40
CA LEU A 185 -15.87 -9.09 -11.25
C LEU A 185 -15.32 -10.17 -12.19
N LYS A 186 -14.57 -9.79 -13.23
CA LYS A 186 -13.84 -10.74 -14.09
C LYS A 186 -12.64 -11.36 -13.37
N TYR A 187 -12.12 -10.70 -12.34
CA TYR A 187 -10.84 -11.03 -11.71
C TYR A 187 -10.93 -11.34 -10.21
N MET A 188 -12.03 -10.93 -9.57
CA MET A 188 -12.22 -11.03 -8.13
C MET A 188 -13.59 -11.57 -7.81
N GLU A 189 -13.68 -12.36 -6.74
CA GLU A 189 -14.98 -12.83 -6.23
C GLU A 189 -15.83 -11.63 -5.79
N ARG A 190 -17.14 -11.71 -6.06
CA ARG A 190 -18.09 -10.63 -5.81
C ARG A 190 -18.14 -10.24 -4.34
N GLU A 191 -18.20 -11.23 -3.46
CA GLU A 191 -18.26 -11.08 -2.01
C GLU A 191 -17.00 -10.37 -1.49
N TYR A 192 -15.83 -10.79 -1.98
CA TYR A 192 -14.55 -10.17 -1.65
C TYR A 192 -14.50 -8.71 -2.15
N LEU A 193 -14.89 -8.44 -3.40
CA LEU A 193 -14.94 -7.09 -3.96
C LEU A 193 -15.85 -6.16 -3.15
N ILE A 194 -17.08 -6.61 -2.84
CA ILE A 194 -18.04 -5.84 -2.04
C ILE A 194 -17.48 -5.55 -0.64
N SER A 195 -16.96 -6.59 0.02
CA SER A 195 -16.33 -6.49 1.34
C SER A 195 -15.23 -5.43 1.34
N THR A 196 -14.29 -5.51 0.40
CA THR A 196 -13.17 -4.57 0.32
C THR A 196 -13.64 -3.15 0.00
N ILE A 197 -14.61 -2.96 -0.91
CA ILE A 197 -15.18 -1.63 -1.17
C ILE A 197 -15.82 -1.05 0.10
N ILE A 198 -16.59 -1.83 0.86
CA ILE A 198 -17.23 -1.35 2.08
C ILE A 198 -16.18 -1.05 3.16
N ASN A 199 -15.22 -1.95 3.36
CA ASN A 199 -14.13 -1.73 4.31
C ASN A 199 -13.37 -0.45 3.99
N VAL A 200 -13.18 -0.10 2.73
CA VAL A 200 -12.32 1.03 2.34
C VAL A 200 -13.09 2.34 2.08
N PHE A 201 -14.30 2.27 1.53
CA PHE A 201 -15.05 3.42 0.98
C PHE A 201 -16.47 3.60 1.53
N ARG A 202 -16.87 2.85 2.56
CA ARG A 202 -18.18 2.98 3.24
C ARG A 202 -18.64 4.39 3.58
N ARG A 203 -17.72 5.35 3.74
CA ARG A 203 -17.99 6.72 4.21
C ARG A 203 -18.81 7.56 3.21
N ASP A 204 -18.93 7.14 1.95
CA ASP A 204 -19.74 7.82 0.93
C ASP A 204 -21.01 7.03 0.61
N ILE A 205 -22.16 7.60 0.92
CA ILE A 205 -23.47 6.95 0.70
C ILE A 205 -23.73 6.64 -0.78
N LYS A 206 -23.12 7.38 -1.72
CA LYS A 206 -23.25 7.09 -3.17
C LYS A 206 -22.56 5.78 -3.55
N ILE A 207 -21.46 5.44 -2.88
CA ILE A 207 -20.75 4.18 -3.09
C ILE A 207 -21.57 3.01 -2.54
N LEU A 208 -22.15 3.15 -1.34
CA LEU A 208 -23.04 2.12 -0.80
C LEU A 208 -24.26 1.87 -1.71
N ASN A 209 -24.88 2.93 -2.22
CA ASN A 209 -25.99 2.81 -3.18
C ASN A 209 -25.57 2.09 -4.46
N TYR A 210 -24.38 2.38 -4.97
CA TYR A 210 -23.83 1.70 -6.13
C TYR A 210 -23.58 0.21 -5.87
N VAL A 211 -23.00 -0.14 -4.72
CA VAL A 211 -22.77 -1.53 -4.31
C VAL A 211 -24.10 -2.31 -4.31
N ILE A 212 -25.14 -1.76 -3.68
CA ILE A 212 -26.47 -2.39 -3.65
C ILE A 212 -27.01 -2.60 -5.06
N LYS A 213 -26.99 -1.54 -5.88
CA LYS A 213 -27.59 -1.56 -7.22
C LYS A 213 -26.85 -2.47 -8.19
N ASN A 214 -25.51 -2.45 -8.16
CA ASN A 214 -24.69 -3.02 -9.23
C ASN A 214 -23.92 -4.29 -8.84
N LEU A 215 -23.67 -4.53 -7.55
CA LEU A 215 -22.88 -5.68 -7.10
C LEU A 215 -23.73 -6.70 -6.32
N VAL A 216 -24.56 -6.25 -5.38
CA VAL A 216 -25.44 -7.15 -4.61
C VAL A 216 -26.53 -7.74 -5.50
N LYS A 217 -27.20 -6.90 -6.31
CA LYS A 217 -28.25 -7.32 -7.29
C LYS A 217 -29.30 -8.29 -6.69
N GLY A 218 -29.69 -8.06 -5.44
CA GLY A 218 -30.70 -8.87 -4.74
C GLY A 218 -30.18 -10.16 -4.10
N SER A 219 -28.92 -10.54 -4.31
CA SER A 219 -28.28 -11.67 -3.60
C SER A 219 -27.36 -11.13 -2.51
N LEU A 220 -27.89 -11.11 -1.28
CA LEU A 220 -27.19 -10.64 -0.08
C LEU A 220 -25.93 -11.46 0.20
N ILE A 221 -24.89 -10.80 0.71
CA ILE A 221 -23.61 -11.42 1.02
C ILE A 221 -23.55 -11.97 2.44
N ASP A 222 -22.78 -13.04 2.63
CA ASP A 222 -22.54 -13.64 3.94
C ASP A 222 -21.65 -12.75 4.82
N THR A 223 -21.76 -12.93 6.14
CA THR A 223 -21.08 -12.14 7.17
C THR A 223 -19.80 -12.80 7.72
N LYS A 224 -19.37 -13.93 7.14
CA LYS A 224 -18.45 -14.87 7.80
C LYS A 224 -16.99 -14.40 7.92
N ASP A 225 -16.52 -13.55 7.00
CA ASP A 225 -15.08 -13.32 6.81
C ASP A 225 -14.58 -11.94 7.27
N ASN A 226 -15.44 -11.08 7.84
CA ASN A 226 -15.05 -9.76 8.35
C ASN A 226 -15.58 -9.56 9.77
N LEU A 227 -14.99 -8.62 10.54
CA LEU A 227 -15.51 -8.23 11.86
C LEU A 227 -16.73 -7.31 11.79
N TYR A 228 -16.77 -6.47 10.77
CA TYR A 228 -17.79 -5.46 10.58
C TYR A 228 -18.60 -5.74 9.33
N ARG A 229 -19.89 -5.42 9.38
CA ARG A 229 -20.74 -5.30 8.19
C ARG A 229 -20.47 -3.95 7.55
N ILE A 230 -21.11 -2.90 8.04
CA ILE A 230 -20.78 -1.52 7.69
C ILE A 230 -20.22 -0.85 8.96
N PRO A 231 -18.92 -0.51 8.99
CA PRO A 231 -18.37 0.18 10.15
C PRO A 231 -19.02 1.55 10.41
N ALA A 232 -18.99 1.98 11.67
CA ALA A 232 -19.93 2.95 12.24
C ALA A 232 -19.69 4.42 11.83
N THR A 233 -19.89 4.70 10.55
CA THR A 233 -19.61 5.98 9.88
C THR A 233 -20.87 6.83 9.64
N PHE A 234 -22.06 6.28 9.88
CA PHE A 234 -23.36 6.95 9.71
C PHE A 234 -24.26 6.73 10.94
N PRO A 235 -25.33 7.54 11.13
CA PRO A 235 -26.35 7.26 12.14
C PRO A 235 -26.83 5.80 12.13
N ILE A 236 -27.24 5.31 13.29
CA ILE A 236 -27.51 3.88 13.48
C ILE A 236 -28.62 3.36 12.56
N ASP A 237 -29.65 4.17 12.32
CA ASP A 237 -30.77 3.81 11.46
C ASP A 237 -30.33 3.70 9.99
N THR A 238 -29.44 4.59 9.55
CA THR A 238 -28.81 4.50 8.22
C THR A 238 -27.97 3.22 8.13
N LEU A 239 -27.14 2.92 9.13
CA LEU A 239 -26.35 1.69 9.13
C LEU A 239 -27.24 0.44 9.07
N LYS A 240 -28.33 0.42 9.84
CA LYS A 240 -29.31 -0.68 9.85
C LYS A 240 -29.97 -0.87 8.49
N GLU A 241 -30.39 0.22 7.86
CA GLU A 241 -30.99 0.19 6.53
C GLU A 241 -30.02 -0.41 5.50
N TYR A 242 -28.82 0.15 5.37
CA TYR A 242 -27.86 -0.30 4.36
C TYR A 242 -27.34 -1.71 4.63
N THR A 243 -27.13 -2.06 5.89
CA THR A 243 -26.70 -3.41 6.28
C THR A 243 -27.72 -4.45 5.82
N SER A 244 -29.02 -4.19 6.01
CA SER A 244 -30.09 -5.12 5.59
C SER A 244 -30.19 -5.31 4.08
N LYS A 245 -29.71 -4.34 3.29
CA LYS A 245 -29.72 -4.37 1.82
C LYS A 245 -28.48 -5.01 1.22
N ILE A 246 -27.43 -5.21 2.02
CA ILE A 246 -26.14 -5.73 1.56
C ILE A 246 -25.89 -7.12 2.13
N TYR A 247 -26.06 -7.31 3.44
CA TYR A 247 -25.67 -8.51 4.16
C TYR A 247 -26.87 -9.36 4.54
N LYS A 248 -26.66 -10.68 4.60
CA LYS A 248 -27.61 -11.59 5.25
C LYS A 248 -27.70 -11.26 6.76
N PRO A 249 -28.83 -11.58 7.42
CA PRO A 249 -28.94 -11.48 8.87
C PRO A 249 -27.86 -12.33 9.56
N ASN A 250 -27.36 -11.84 10.70
CA ASN A 250 -26.46 -12.60 11.54
C ASN A 250 -27.18 -13.84 12.12
N GLU A 251 -26.42 -14.86 12.48
CA GLU A 251 -26.90 -16.03 13.23
C GLU A 251 -26.73 -15.85 14.75
N LYS A 252 -25.75 -15.04 15.15
CA LYS A 252 -25.37 -14.72 16.54
C LYS A 252 -25.74 -13.29 16.86
N TYR A 253 -26.22 -13.08 18.10
CA TYR A 253 -26.58 -11.76 18.59
C TYR A 253 -26.07 -11.57 20.02
N LEU A 254 -25.51 -10.40 20.27
CA LEU A 254 -25.14 -9.94 21.60
C LEU A 254 -26.43 -9.64 22.40
N ILE A 255 -26.48 -10.04 23.67
CA ILE A 255 -27.57 -9.65 24.57
C ILE A 255 -27.03 -8.83 25.74
N CYS A 256 -27.51 -7.60 25.86
CA CYS A 256 -27.17 -6.69 26.96
C CYS A 256 -28.43 -6.41 27.79
N SER A 257 -28.59 -7.10 28.92
CA SER A 257 -29.79 -6.97 29.77
C SER A 257 -30.02 -5.56 30.34
N LYS A 258 -28.97 -4.75 30.46
CA LYS A 258 -29.03 -3.40 31.04
C LYS A 258 -28.75 -2.26 30.05
N ASP A 259 -28.25 -2.54 28.86
CA ASP A 259 -27.85 -1.52 27.88
C ASP A 259 -28.32 -1.87 26.47
N LYS A 260 -29.58 -1.49 26.19
CA LYS A 260 -30.21 -1.73 24.89
C LYS A 260 -29.63 -0.91 23.75
N ASN A 261 -28.98 0.22 24.05
CA ASN A 261 -28.32 1.03 23.02
C ASN A 261 -27.05 0.33 22.55
N SER A 262 -26.24 -0.18 23.46
CA SER A 262 -25.07 -0.99 23.13
C SER A 262 -25.48 -2.28 22.39
N GLU A 263 -26.52 -2.97 22.85
CA GLU A 263 -27.08 -4.15 22.17
C GLU A 263 -27.44 -3.86 20.71
N LEU A 264 -28.21 -2.79 20.47
CA LEU A 264 -28.60 -2.37 19.11
C LEU A 264 -27.37 -2.02 18.27
N PHE A 265 -26.42 -1.28 18.85
CA PHE A 265 -25.21 -0.85 18.15
C PHE A 265 -24.38 -2.04 17.65
N PHE A 266 -23.97 -2.93 18.55
CA PHE A 266 -23.13 -4.08 18.20
C PHE A 266 -23.82 -5.02 17.21
N ASN A 267 -25.09 -5.33 17.46
CA ASN A 267 -25.88 -6.17 16.57
C ASN A 267 -26.21 -5.52 15.22
N THR A 268 -25.92 -4.22 15.04
CA THR A 268 -26.04 -3.53 13.75
C THR A 268 -24.72 -3.54 12.99
N ILE A 269 -23.60 -3.27 13.66
CA ILE A 269 -22.31 -3.08 12.95
C ILE A 269 -21.46 -4.34 12.84
N LEU A 270 -21.61 -5.30 13.75
CA LEU A 270 -20.78 -6.50 13.78
C LEU A 270 -21.39 -7.63 12.95
N THR A 271 -20.52 -8.45 12.40
CA THR A 271 -20.85 -9.78 11.86
C THR A 271 -20.92 -10.81 12.98
N ASP A 272 -21.20 -12.08 12.64
CA ASP A 272 -21.10 -13.20 13.59
C ASP A 272 -19.69 -13.32 14.17
N LEU A 273 -18.66 -13.25 13.32
CA LEU A 273 -17.25 -13.26 13.76
C LEU A 273 -16.95 -12.09 14.70
N GLY A 274 -17.40 -10.88 14.37
CA GLY A 274 -17.21 -9.71 15.24
C GLY A 274 -17.90 -9.86 16.61
N ILE A 275 -19.07 -10.50 16.65
CA ILE A 275 -19.80 -10.79 17.89
C ILE A 275 -19.08 -11.86 18.74
N GLU A 276 -18.42 -12.82 18.11
CA GLU A 276 -17.58 -13.80 18.80
C GLU A 276 -16.35 -13.13 19.40
N GLU A 277 -15.62 -12.36 18.58
CA GLU A 277 -14.40 -11.69 19.01
C GLU A 277 -14.63 -10.68 20.14
N ILE A 278 -15.71 -9.90 20.11
CA ILE A 278 -16.01 -8.95 21.21
C ILE A 278 -16.23 -9.67 22.54
N CYS A 279 -16.75 -10.90 22.49
CA CYS A 279 -17.06 -11.69 23.66
C CYS A 279 -15.85 -12.46 24.19
N GLU A 280 -14.94 -12.90 23.31
CA GLU A 280 -13.71 -13.60 23.67
C GLU A 280 -12.58 -12.64 24.07
N TYR A 281 -12.41 -11.54 23.34
CA TYR A 281 -11.27 -10.63 23.44
C TYR A 281 -11.70 -9.20 23.79
N TYR A 282 -12.39 -9.07 24.93
CA TYR A 282 -12.99 -7.83 25.46
C TYR A 282 -12.11 -6.56 25.41
N ASN A 283 -10.79 -6.66 25.18
CA ASN A 283 -9.85 -5.54 25.25
C ASN A 283 -9.02 -5.21 24.00
N SER A 284 -9.03 -5.96 22.89
CA SER A 284 -7.97 -5.77 21.86
C SER A 284 -8.38 -5.22 20.49
N TYR A 285 -9.61 -5.38 20.00
CA TYR A 285 -9.87 -5.16 18.55
C TYR A 285 -10.99 -4.20 18.17
N ILE A 286 -11.83 -3.75 19.12
CA ILE A 286 -13.02 -2.97 18.75
C ILE A 286 -12.86 -1.50 19.09
N LEU A 287 -12.82 -0.74 18.00
CA LEU A 287 -12.54 0.69 17.86
C LEU A 287 -13.28 1.56 18.90
N PRO A 288 -12.61 1.93 20.01
CA PRO A 288 -13.21 2.73 21.08
C PRO A 288 -13.81 4.07 20.64
N HIS A 289 -13.35 4.62 19.51
CA HIS A 289 -13.79 5.91 19.01
C HIS A 289 -15.22 5.91 18.47
N TYR A 290 -15.69 4.82 17.87
CA TYR A 290 -17.07 4.75 17.39
C TYR A 290 -18.02 4.92 18.57
N PHE A 291 -17.76 4.25 19.69
CA PHE A 291 -18.64 4.25 20.86
C PHE A 291 -18.95 5.64 21.40
N TYR A 292 -17.99 6.57 21.37
CA TYR A 292 -18.22 7.95 21.84
C TYR A 292 -19.26 8.70 21.00
N ARG A 293 -19.34 8.45 19.68
CA ARG A 293 -20.36 9.10 18.82
C ARG A 293 -21.77 8.55 19.08
N TYR A 294 -21.87 7.26 19.37
CA TYR A 294 -23.15 6.58 19.62
C TYR A 294 -23.54 6.53 21.10
N ASN A 295 -22.73 7.11 22.01
CA ASN A 295 -22.94 7.07 23.46
C ASN A 295 -23.06 5.62 24.00
N VAL A 296 -22.27 4.71 23.43
CA VAL A 296 -22.19 3.29 23.80
C VAL A 296 -21.25 3.15 24.99
N LYS A 297 -21.70 2.47 26.05
CA LYS A 297 -20.88 2.25 27.25
C LYS A 297 -20.04 0.99 27.06
N PHE A 298 -18.74 1.10 27.35
CA PHE A 298 -17.78 -0.01 27.26
C PHE A 298 -17.90 -1.03 28.41
N ASN A 299 -19.10 -1.22 28.96
CA ASN A 299 -19.40 -2.24 29.98
C ASN A 299 -20.43 -3.21 29.41
N ILE A 300 -19.98 -4.06 28.48
CA ILE A 300 -20.86 -5.03 27.79
C ILE A 300 -20.96 -6.33 28.61
N PRO A 301 -22.17 -6.93 28.78
CA PRO A 301 -22.36 -8.17 29.51
C PRO A 301 -21.90 -9.46 28.79
N LYS A 302 -21.52 -10.47 29.60
CA LYS A 302 -20.90 -11.77 29.24
C LYS A 302 -21.80 -12.82 28.53
N ARG A 303 -22.78 -12.45 27.68
CA ARG A 303 -23.70 -13.47 27.08
C ARG A 303 -24.04 -13.23 25.60
N ILE A 304 -23.70 -14.22 24.77
CA ILE A 304 -24.17 -14.40 23.39
C ILE A 304 -25.45 -15.24 23.42
N LYS A 305 -26.43 -14.90 22.58
CA LYS A 305 -27.52 -15.82 22.23
C LYS A 305 -27.38 -16.23 20.77
N THR A 306 -27.35 -17.53 20.56
CA THR A 306 -27.47 -18.14 19.23
C THR A 306 -28.95 -18.28 18.91
N LEU A 307 -29.38 -17.91 17.69
CA LEU A 307 -30.68 -18.36 17.21
C LEU A 307 -30.61 -19.89 17.00
N GLU A 308 -31.65 -20.61 17.45
CA GLU A 308 -31.89 -21.98 16.99
C GLU A 308 -32.34 -21.92 15.53
N CYS A 309 -31.39 -21.76 14.60
CA CYS A 309 -31.66 -21.91 13.19
C CYS A 309 -31.48 -23.37 12.80
N ARG A 310 -32.60 -24.08 12.64
CA ARG A 310 -32.66 -25.39 11.97
C ARG A 310 -32.06 -25.25 10.56
N ASN A 311 -31.08 -26.10 10.28
CA ASN A 311 -30.62 -26.50 8.94
C ASN A 311 -30.21 -25.37 7.99
N PHE A 312 -29.03 -24.80 8.21
CA PHE A 312 -28.22 -24.19 7.14
C PHE A 312 -26.73 -24.57 7.25
N TYR A 313 -26.45 -25.83 7.58
CA TYR A 313 -25.17 -26.44 7.25
C TYR A 313 -25.36 -27.32 6.02
N ASN A 314 -25.25 -26.72 4.84
CA ASN A 314 -24.56 -27.43 3.78
C ASN A 314 -23.11 -26.96 3.84
N ASN A 315 -22.24 -27.91 4.19
CA ASN A 315 -20.80 -27.80 4.07
C ASN A 315 -20.43 -27.19 2.71
N SER A 316 -20.10 -25.90 2.68
CA SER A 316 -19.10 -25.42 1.73
C SER A 316 -17.77 -25.65 2.41
N SER A 317 -17.14 -26.76 2.04
CA SER A 317 -15.73 -27.06 2.28
C SER A 317 -14.89 -25.80 2.35
N ASN A 318 -14.04 -25.71 3.38
CA ASN A 318 -12.82 -24.89 3.40
C ASN A 318 -11.80 -25.38 2.35
N ASN A 319 -12.26 -25.61 1.13
CA ASN A 319 -11.44 -25.45 -0.05
C ASN A 319 -11.74 -24.04 -0.55
N LYS A 320 -11.19 -23.03 0.15
CA LYS A 320 -10.66 -21.90 -0.60
C LYS A 320 -9.54 -22.52 -1.41
N GLY A 321 -9.89 -23.07 -2.58
CA GLY A 321 -8.94 -23.09 -3.66
C GLY A 321 -8.42 -21.67 -3.68
N PHE A 322 -7.14 -21.49 -3.36
CA PHE A 322 -6.42 -20.36 -3.88
C PHE A 322 -6.61 -20.52 -5.40
N ASN A 323 -7.70 -19.95 -5.92
CA ASN A 323 -7.85 -19.72 -7.33
C ASN A 323 -6.54 -19.04 -7.67
N ASN A 324 -5.84 -19.56 -8.69
CA ASN A 324 -4.66 -18.94 -9.25
C ASN A 324 -5.05 -17.50 -9.59
N HIS A 325 -4.95 -16.58 -8.63
CA HIS A 325 -5.12 -15.17 -8.86
C HIS A 325 -4.01 -14.88 -9.83
N TYR A 326 -4.39 -14.70 -11.10
CA TYR A 326 -3.49 -14.15 -12.09
C TYR A 326 -2.81 -12.97 -11.42
N SER A 327 -1.48 -12.90 -11.52
CA SER A 327 -0.69 -11.80 -10.97
C SER A 327 -1.09 -10.50 -11.66
N LEU A 328 -2.18 -9.88 -11.19
CA LEU A 328 -2.71 -8.65 -11.76
C LEU A 328 -1.67 -7.56 -11.54
N ASN A 329 -1.41 -6.82 -12.60
CA ASN A 329 -0.43 -5.75 -12.59
C ASN A 329 -0.85 -4.66 -13.57
N PHE A 330 -0.07 -3.58 -13.59
CA PHE A 330 -0.36 -2.45 -14.46
C PHE A 330 -0.40 -2.83 -15.95
N GLU A 331 0.32 -3.87 -16.40
CA GLU A 331 0.32 -4.31 -17.81
C GLU A 331 -0.97 -5.02 -18.24
N THR A 332 -1.90 -5.28 -17.31
CA THR A 332 -3.20 -5.87 -17.63
C THR A 332 -4.05 -4.83 -18.38
N LYS A 333 -3.97 -4.82 -19.72
CA LYS A 333 -4.59 -3.80 -20.60
C LYS A 333 -6.08 -3.57 -20.39
N GLU A 334 -6.81 -4.60 -19.96
CA GLU A 334 -8.24 -4.47 -19.65
C GLU A 334 -8.51 -3.69 -18.34
N LEU A 335 -7.52 -3.65 -17.44
CA LEU A 335 -7.61 -3.01 -16.13
C LEU A 335 -7.02 -1.59 -16.09
N PHE A 336 -6.02 -1.30 -16.94
CA PHE A 336 -5.31 -0.03 -16.91
C PHE A 336 -5.13 0.53 -18.33
N ASP A 337 -5.51 1.79 -18.51
CA ASP A 337 -5.28 2.55 -19.75
C ASP A 337 -3.86 3.15 -19.74
N ILE A 338 -2.86 2.29 -19.86
CA ILE A 338 -1.44 2.68 -19.90
C ILE A 338 -0.82 2.10 -21.18
N PRO A 339 -0.14 2.92 -22.01
CA PRO A 339 0.39 2.52 -23.30
C PRO A 339 1.70 1.72 -23.15
N PHE A 340 1.63 0.51 -22.60
CA PHE A 340 2.76 -0.41 -22.63
C PHE A 340 3.02 -0.89 -24.05
N SER A 341 4.29 -0.84 -24.47
CA SER A 341 4.73 -1.61 -25.63
C SER A 341 4.53 -3.10 -25.33
N ASN A 342 4.17 -3.89 -26.35
CA ASN A 342 4.22 -5.35 -26.25
C ASN A 342 5.69 -5.76 -26.12
N SER A 343 6.27 -5.65 -24.92
CA SER A 343 7.52 -6.30 -24.63
C SER A 343 7.24 -7.80 -24.69
N ASN A 344 7.90 -8.49 -25.60
CA ASN A 344 7.93 -9.95 -25.59
C ASN A 344 8.54 -10.37 -24.23
N ASN A 345 7.67 -10.59 -23.24
CA ASN A 345 8.04 -10.99 -21.88
C ASN A 345 8.63 -12.42 -21.84
N ASN A 346 8.65 -13.12 -22.97
CA ASN A 346 9.05 -14.53 -23.08
C ASN A 346 10.50 -14.81 -23.43
N THR A 347 11.38 -13.83 -23.64
CA THR A 347 12.68 -14.14 -24.26
C THR A 347 13.65 -14.97 -23.42
N ASN A 348 13.44 -15.14 -22.10
CA ASN A 348 14.38 -15.87 -21.24
C ASN A 348 13.75 -16.63 -20.04
N SER A 349 12.43 -16.81 -19.97
CA SER A 349 11.77 -17.43 -18.81
C SER A 349 12.26 -18.87 -18.56
N GLU A 350 12.47 -19.64 -19.62
CA GLU A 350 13.03 -21.00 -19.54
C GLU A 350 14.47 -21.01 -19.02
N LYS A 351 15.31 -20.07 -19.48
CA LYS A 351 16.69 -19.93 -19.00
C LYS A 351 16.75 -19.53 -17.53
N VAL A 352 15.90 -18.57 -17.14
CA VAL A 352 15.75 -18.14 -15.74
C VAL A 352 15.34 -19.31 -14.87
N ARG A 353 14.30 -20.06 -15.26
CA ARG A 353 13.86 -21.24 -14.51
C ARG A 353 14.96 -22.30 -14.43
N TYR A 354 15.62 -22.60 -15.55
CA TYR A 354 16.71 -23.57 -15.60
C TYR A 354 17.84 -23.23 -14.61
N ILE A 355 18.29 -21.96 -14.60
CA ILE A 355 19.37 -21.56 -13.69
C ILE A 355 18.90 -21.51 -12.23
N SER A 356 17.67 -21.06 -11.98
CA SER A 356 17.01 -21.14 -10.66
C SER A 356 17.03 -22.55 -10.09
N ASP A 357 16.56 -23.53 -10.88
CA ASP A 357 16.50 -24.93 -10.47
C ASP A 357 17.91 -25.51 -10.24
N LYS A 358 18.89 -25.12 -11.08
CA LYS A 358 20.26 -25.63 -10.99
C LYS A 358 20.97 -25.17 -9.73
N VAL A 359 20.93 -23.87 -9.42
CA VAL A 359 21.52 -23.32 -8.19
C VAL A 359 20.81 -23.87 -6.95
N PHE A 360 19.47 -24.00 -7.00
CA PHE A 360 18.72 -24.58 -5.89
C PHE A 360 19.17 -26.01 -5.59
N LYS A 361 19.30 -26.86 -6.62
CA LYS A 361 19.80 -28.24 -6.47
C LYS A 361 21.23 -28.30 -5.96
N PHE A 362 22.10 -27.40 -6.42
CA PHE A 362 23.47 -27.29 -5.93
C PHE A 362 23.48 -26.98 -4.43
N VAL A 363 22.71 -25.97 -4.01
CA VAL A 363 22.56 -25.60 -2.60
C VAL A 363 22.03 -26.77 -1.77
N GLU A 364 20.95 -27.42 -2.21
CA GLU A 364 20.33 -28.56 -1.51
C GLU A 364 21.29 -29.74 -1.35
N LYS A 365 22.12 -29.99 -2.37
CA LYS A 365 23.09 -31.08 -2.40
C LYS A 365 24.28 -30.83 -1.49
N TYR A 366 24.85 -29.63 -1.51
CA TYR A 366 26.16 -29.37 -0.90
C TYR A 366 26.11 -28.60 0.42
N TYR A 367 25.01 -27.93 0.74
CA TYR A 367 24.89 -27.14 1.97
C TYR A 367 23.83 -27.71 2.92
N THR A 368 24.06 -27.50 4.20
CA THR A 368 23.07 -27.79 5.24
C THR A 368 22.22 -26.55 5.51
N GLU A 369 21.05 -26.74 6.14
CA GLU A 369 20.26 -25.62 6.67
C GLU A 369 20.82 -25.10 8.01
N GLU A 370 21.89 -25.70 8.54
CA GLU A 370 22.56 -25.22 9.75
C GLU A 370 23.51 -24.08 9.43
N CYS A 371 23.34 -22.96 10.13
CA CYS A 371 24.31 -21.87 10.12
C CYS A 371 25.44 -22.11 11.13
N ASP A 372 26.65 -21.62 10.83
CA ASP A 372 27.77 -21.58 11.77
C ASP A 372 27.80 -20.27 12.59
N TRP A 373 28.91 -20.01 13.29
CA TRP A 373 29.08 -18.81 14.14
C TRP A 373 29.13 -17.48 13.37
N LYS A 374 29.16 -17.54 12.04
CA LYS A 374 29.17 -16.41 11.11
C LYS A 374 27.90 -16.33 10.26
N ASP A 375 26.83 -17.03 10.63
CA ASP A 375 25.59 -17.10 9.86
C ASP A 375 25.75 -17.70 8.43
N TYR A 376 26.87 -18.38 8.14
CA TYR A 376 27.05 -19.10 6.88
C TYR A 376 26.46 -20.50 6.97
N TYR A 377 25.80 -20.93 5.90
CA TYR A 377 25.35 -22.32 5.77
C TYR A 377 26.55 -23.26 5.71
N LYS A 378 26.57 -24.28 6.57
CA LYS A 378 27.70 -25.23 6.58
C LYS A 378 27.69 -26.09 5.32
N LEU A 379 28.85 -26.20 4.68
CA LEU A 379 29.11 -27.17 3.64
C LEU A 379 29.02 -28.59 4.23
N ARG A 380 28.38 -29.51 3.50
CA ARG A 380 28.33 -30.93 3.84
C ARG A 380 29.67 -31.58 3.55
N GLU A 381 29.96 -32.70 4.20
CA GLU A 381 31.05 -33.57 3.78
C GLU A 381 30.71 -34.17 2.41
N VAL A 382 31.42 -33.73 1.37
CA VAL A 382 31.16 -34.05 -0.04
C VAL A 382 32.44 -34.42 -0.77
N ASP A 383 32.28 -35.09 -1.92
CA ASP A 383 33.38 -35.30 -2.87
C ASP A 383 33.76 -33.96 -3.51
N ILE A 384 35.02 -33.54 -3.28
CA ILE A 384 35.54 -32.23 -3.71
C ILE A 384 35.58 -32.15 -5.25
N ASP A 385 35.90 -33.24 -5.94
CA ASP A 385 36.00 -33.22 -7.40
C ASP A 385 34.63 -33.03 -8.05
N GLU A 386 33.60 -33.68 -7.48
CA GLU A 386 32.22 -33.51 -7.92
C GLU A 386 31.69 -32.10 -7.61
N TYR A 387 31.99 -31.59 -6.41
CA TYR A 387 31.64 -30.24 -5.99
C TYR A 387 32.23 -29.18 -6.95
N ASP A 388 33.54 -29.23 -7.16
CA ASP A 388 34.26 -28.27 -7.99
C ASP A 388 33.74 -28.31 -9.44
N LEU A 389 33.40 -29.49 -9.96
CA LEU A 389 32.88 -29.62 -11.32
C LEU A 389 31.52 -28.93 -11.48
N GLU A 390 30.56 -29.16 -10.57
CA GLU A 390 29.25 -28.51 -10.62
C GLU A 390 29.33 -27.00 -10.35
N TYR A 391 30.16 -26.59 -9.40
CA TYR A 391 30.39 -25.19 -9.07
C TYR A 391 30.98 -24.41 -10.26
N ASN A 392 32.02 -24.96 -10.91
CA ASN A 392 32.62 -24.36 -12.10
C ASN A 392 31.63 -24.29 -13.27
N GLU A 393 30.71 -25.25 -13.39
CA GLU A 393 29.67 -25.20 -14.40
C GLU A 393 28.69 -24.04 -14.15
N ILE A 394 28.33 -23.77 -12.89
CA ILE A 394 27.51 -22.62 -12.50
C ILE A 394 28.24 -21.30 -12.80
N LEU A 395 29.52 -21.19 -12.41
CA LEU A 395 30.35 -20.01 -12.69
C LEU A 395 30.42 -19.70 -14.19
N ASN A 396 30.80 -20.69 -15.00
CA ASN A 396 30.89 -20.55 -16.45
C ASN A 396 29.54 -20.15 -17.08
N PHE A 397 28.44 -20.67 -16.55
CA PHE A 397 27.11 -20.29 -17.02
C PHE A 397 26.85 -18.79 -16.84
N PHE A 398 27.16 -18.24 -15.66
CA PHE A 398 26.95 -16.82 -15.38
C PHE A 398 27.92 -15.91 -16.12
N ASP A 399 29.15 -16.34 -16.36
CA ASP A 399 30.10 -15.59 -17.18
C ASP A 399 29.60 -15.42 -18.62
N ILE A 400 28.96 -16.46 -19.18
CA ILE A 400 28.38 -16.42 -20.53
C ILE A 400 27.03 -15.68 -20.54
N ASN A 401 26.23 -15.80 -19.48
CA ASN A 401 24.86 -15.29 -19.40
C ASN A 401 24.71 -14.18 -18.36
N TYR A 402 25.66 -13.26 -18.28
CA TYR A 402 25.72 -12.19 -17.28
C TYR A 402 24.46 -11.28 -17.23
N ASN A 403 23.66 -11.25 -18.30
CA ASN A 403 22.38 -10.52 -18.33
C ASN A 403 21.23 -11.25 -17.60
N ILE A 404 21.47 -12.47 -17.11
CA ILE A 404 20.51 -13.33 -16.41
C ILE A 404 21.10 -13.67 -15.04
N PHE A 405 20.53 -13.07 -14.00
CA PHE A 405 20.88 -13.38 -12.61
C PHE A 405 19.62 -13.20 -11.73
N PRO A 406 18.74 -14.22 -11.68
CA PRO A 406 17.41 -14.06 -11.09
C PRO A 406 17.42 -14.02 -9.55
N PHE A 407 18.60 -14.15 -8.94
CA PHE A 407 18.78 -14.21 -7.50
C PHE A 407 19.13 -12.84 -6.92
N ASP A 408 18.69 -12.64 -5.69
CA ASP A 408 18.94 -11.46 -4.87
C ASP A 408 19.74 -11.88 -3.63
N PHE A 409 19.11 -11.89 -2.45
CA PHE A 409 19.65 -12.29 -1.16
C PHE A 409 19.60 -13.80 -0.93
N TYR A 410 18.86 -14.57 -1.75
CA TYR A 410 18.71 -16.01 -1.54
C TYR A 410 20.05 -16.76 -1.45
N ILE A 411 21.08 -16.27 -2.15
CA ILE A 411 22.41 -16.91 -2.18
C ILE A 411 23.41 -16.30 -1.18
N VAL A 412 23.04 -15.22 -0.47
CA VAL A 412 23.89 -14.62 0.57
C VAL A 412 23.94 -15.59 1.76
N GLY A 413 25.14 -15.87 2.28
CA GLY A 413 25.34 -16.91 3.31
C GLY A 413 25.74 -18.28 2.77
N TYR A 414 25.85 -18.45 1.45
CA TYR A 414 26.56 -19.57 0.83
C TYR A 414 27.90 -19.04 0.31
N GLU A 415 28.97 -19.23 1.10
CA GLU A 415 30.28 -18.57 0.91
C GLU A 415 30.76 -18.62 -0.55
N ASP A 416 30.66 -19.78 -1.21
CA ASP A 416 31.13 -19.93 -2.59
C ASP A 416 30.22 -19.26 -3.63
N LEU A 417 28.93 -19.08 -3.35
CA LEU A 417 28.01 -18.41 -4.27
C LEU A 417 28.09 -16.88 -4.17
N GLU A 418 28.68 -16.32 -3.10
CA GLU A 418 28.90 -14.88 -2.97
C GLU A 418 29.84 -14.33 -4.06
N ILE A 419 30.76 -15.15 -4.60
CA ILE A 419 31.60 -14.74 -5.73
C ILE A 419 30.75 -14.35 -6.95
N LEU A 420 29.59 -14.97 -7.13
CA LEU A 420 28.70 -14.69 -8.26
C LEU A 420 28.15 -13.28 -8.14
N ILE A 421 27.78 -12.86 -6.93
CA ILE A 421 27.37 -11.49 -6.62
C ILE A 421 28.53 -10.55 -6.95
N GLN A 422 29.74 -10.85 -6.47
CA GLN A 422 30.91 -9.99 -6.71
C GLN A 422 31.21 -9.84 -8.20
N ASN A 423 31.12 -10.92 -8.98
CA ASN A 423 31.28 -10.89 -10.43
C ASN A 423 30.22 -10.01 -11.11
N GLN A 424 28.99 -9.97 -10.59
CA GLN A 424 27.95 -9.04 -11.07
C GLN A 424 28.29 -7.58 -10.74
N LEU A 425 28.76 -7.30 -9.53
CA LEU A 425 29.17 -5.95 -9.11
C LEU A 425 30.35 -5.43 -9.95
N ASP A 426 31.35 -6.28 -10.17
CA ASP A 426 32.50 -5.96 -11.01
C ASP A 426 32.09 -5.74 -12.47
N SER A 427 31.18 -6.55 -12.99
CA SER A 427 30.62 -6.39 -14.34
C SER A 427 29.83 -5.09 -14.46
N PHE A 428 29.04 -4.73 -13.45
CA PHE A 428 28.34 -3.45 -13.39
C PHE A 428 29.34 -2.29 -13.40
N LYS A 429 30.36 -2.34 -12.55
CA LYS A 429 31.42 -1.33 -12.49
C LYS A 429 32.11 -1.15 -13.85
N LYS A 430 32.51 -2.24 -14.49
CA LYS A 430 33.14 -2.27 -15.83
C LYS A 430 32.21 -1.89 -16.98
N ARG A 431 30.91 -1.69 -16.77
CA ARG A 431 29.98 -1.29 -17.83
C ARG A 431 29.50 0.12 -17.64
N ILE A 432 29.17 0.46 -16.39
CA ILE A 432 28.50 1.69 -16.04
C ILE A 432 29.49 2.72 -15.49
N PHE A 433 30.56 2.31 -14.79
CA PHE A 433 31.50 3.23 -14.11
C PHE A 433 32.82 3.41 -14.87
N ASN A 434 32.83 3.15 -16.19
CA ASN A 434 34.07 3.09 -16.99
C ASN A 434 34.85 4.41 -17.07
N ASN A 435 34.20 5.56 -16.93
CA ASN A 435 34.85 6.86 -16.76
C ASN A 435 33.88 7.87 -16.10
N ASP A 436 34.44 8.94 -15.55
CA ASP A 436 33.67 9.96 -14.84
C ASP A 436 32.81 10.82 -15.79
N ASP A 437 33.22 11.00 -17.05
CA ASP A 437 32.44 11.76 -18.04
C ASP A 437 31.09 11.09 -18.37
N SER A 438 31.09 9.77 -18.60
CA SER A 438 29.86 9.00 -18.81
C SER A 438 28.97 9.00 -17.58
N MET A 439 29.57 8.99 -16.39
CA MET A 439 28.80 9.10 -15.15
C MET A 439 28.11 10.45 -15.01
N GLN A 440 28.82 11.54 -15.33
CA GLN A 440 28.23 12.86 -15.29
C GLN A 440 27.10 13.01 -16.32
N GLU A 441 27.22 12.39 -17.49
CA GLU A 441 26.14 12.32 -18.49
C GLU A 441 24.90 11.57 -17.96
N ILE A 442 25.10 10.41 -17.32
CA ILE A 442 24.03 9.63 -16.70
C ILE A 442 23.33 10.45 -15.61
N LEU A 443 24.09 11.14 -14.75
CA LEU A 443 23.52 11.94 -13.68
C LEU A 443 22.85 13.22 -14.19
N ASN A 444 23.33 13.86 -15.25
CA ASN A 444 22.74 15.10 -15.76
C ASN A 444 21.42 14.88 -16.53
N ASN A 445 21.16 13.67 -17.02
CA ASN A 445 20.00 13.36 -17.84
C ASN A 445 19.11 12.32 -17.15
N ILE A 446 18.14 12.78 -16.37
CA ILE A 446 17.21 11.91 -15.62
C ILE A 446 16.40 11.01 -16.56
N GLU A 447 15.95 11.55 -17.69
CA GLU A 447 15.18 10.83 -18.71
C GLU A 447 16.09 10.11 -19.71
N ASN A 448 17.38 9.92 -19.38
CA ASN A 448 18.29 9.24 -20.27
C ASN A 448 17.79 7.82 -20.53
N LEU A 449 17.46 7.56 -21.80
CA LEU A 449 17.09 6.25 -22.31
C LEU A 449 18.11 5.19 -21.92
N LEU A 450 19.37 5.53 -21.62
CA LEU A 450 20.41 4.60 -21.17
C LEU A 450 20.01 3.81 -19.93
N ILE A 451 19.56 4.44 -18.84
CA ILE A 451 19.18 3.69 -17.62
C ILE A 451 18.01 2.75 -17.93
N TYR A 452 17.00 3.25 -18.64
CA TYR A 452 15.84 2.46 -19.02
C TYR A 452 16.21 1.29 -19.95
N ASN A 453 17.06 1.53 -20.94
CA ASN A 453 17.55 0.52 -21.88
C ASN A 453 18.35 -0.56 -21.15
N TYR A 454 19.23 -0.18 -20.22
CA TYR A 454 19.94 -1.14 -19.39
C TYR A 454 18.98 -1.93 -18.50
N ILE A 455 17.99 -1.31 -17.87
CA ILE A 455 17.01 -2.04 -17.06
C ILE A 455 16.25 -3.07 -17.92
N ASN A 456 15.92 -2.74 -19.17
CA ASN A 456 15.29 -3.68 -20.09
C ASN A 456 16.25 -4.81 -20.53
N GLU A 457 17.51 -4.48 -20.83
CA GLU A 457 18.56 -5.45 -21.19
C GLU A 457 18.81 -6.45 -20.06
N TYR A 458 18.88 -5.95 -18.82
CA TYR A 458 19.21 -6.69 -17.60
C TYR A 458 17.97 -7.07 -16.78
N LYS A 459 16.75 -7.06 -17.35
CA LYS A 459 15.50 -7.24 -16.59
C LYS A 459 15.41 -8.52 -15.74
N ASN A 460 16.18 -9.55 -16.09
CA ASN A 460 16.26 -10.83 -15.39
C ASN A 460 17.51 -10.94 -14.48
N ASN A 461 18.30 -9.88 -14.36
CA ASN A 461 19.41 -9.75 -13.44
C ASN A 461 18.99 -8.79 -12.31
N LYS A 462 18.52 -9.37 -11.19
CA LYS A 462 17.95 -8.59 -10.09
C LYS A 462 18.96 -7.62 -9.50
N ILE A 463 20.20 -8.05 -9.28
CA ILE A 463 21.27 -7.21 -8.72
C ILE A 463 21.54 -6.01 -9.64
N PHE A 464 21.68 -6.24 -10.93
CA PHE A 464 21.96 -5.18 -11.90
C PHE A 464 20.80 -4.18 -11.99
N VAL A 465 19.55 -4.66 -12.03
CA VAL A 465 18.35 -3.81 -12.02
C VAL A 465 18.29 -2.96 -10.74
N SER A 466 18.60 -3.57 -9.59
CA SER A 466 18.64 -2.87 -8.31
C SER A 466 19.67 -1.75 -8.28
N LEU A 467 20.88 -2.00 -8.78
CA LEU A 467 21.92 -0.98 -8.90
C LEU A 467 21.51 0.14 -9.85
N LEU A 468 20.89 -0.18 -10.99
CA LEU A 468 20.37 0.83 -11.93
C LEU A 468 19.26 1.69 -11.29
N LYS A 469 18.37 1.10 -10.50
CA LYS A 469 17.36 1.84 -9.74
C LYS A 469 17.98 2.76 -8.69
N ILE A 470 19.02 2.32 -7.99
CA ILE A 470 19.73 3.17 -7.03
C ILE A 470 20.42 4.33 -7.77
N LEU A 471 21.11 4.04 -8.88
CA LEU A 471 21.75 5.05 -9.72
C LEU A 471 20.74 6.08 -10.26
N TYR A 472 19.55 5.63 -10.67
CA TYR A 472 18.47 6.53 -11.07
C TYR A 472 18.06 7.48 -9.93
N ILE A 473 17.89 6.98 -8.71
CA ILE A 473 17.58 7.82 -7.56
C ILE A 473 18.70 8.81 -7.26
N ILE A 474 19.96 8.39 -7.38
CA ILE A 474 21.12 9.29 -7.24
C ILE A 474 21.09 10.39 -8.30
N SER A 475 20.69 10.07 -9.54
CA SER A 475 20.46 11.07 -10.60
C SER A 475 19.33 12.06 -10.22
N LEU A 476 18.23 11.58 -9.62
CA LEU A 476 17.19 12.49 -9.10
C LEU A 476 17.73 13.42 -8.00
N ILE A 477 18.54 12.90 -7.08
CA ILE A 477 19.18 13.70 -6.02
C ILE A 477 20.12 14.74 -6.64
N HIS A 478 20.94 14.33 -7.61
CA HIS A 478 21.87 15.20 -8.33
C HIS A 478 21.17 16.42 -8.93
N ASN A 479 19.99 16.22 -9.51
CA ASN A 479 19.20 17.25 -10.17
C ASN A 479 18.23 18.00 -9.23
N ASN A 480 18.36 17.84 -7.92
CA ASN A 480 17.48 18.45 -6.91
C ASN A 480 15.98 18.17 -7.18
N TYR A 481 15.68 16.94 -7.61
CA TYR A 481 14.31 16.51 -7.87
C TYR A 481 13.47 16.46 -6.59
N SER A 482 12.16 16.28 -6.75
CA SER A 482 11.22 16.23 -5.63
C SER A 482 11.61 15.22 -4.56
N THR A 483 11.70 15.70 -3.32
CA THR A 483 11.91 14.85 -2.13
C THR A 483 10.81 13.79 -2.01
N PHE A 484 9.55 14.13 -2.32
CA PHE A 484 8.45 13.18 -2.29
C PHE A 484 8.66 12.04 -3.29
N ILE A 485 9.06 12.35 -4.53
CA ILE A 485 9.32 11.34 -5.57
C ILE A 485 10.49 10.45 -5.14
N ILE A 486 11.60 11.04 -4.69
CA ILE A 486 12.76 10.27 -4.21
C ILE A 486 12.36 9.31 -3.09
N LEU A 487 11.62 9.81 -2.08
CA LEU A 487 11.15 9.00 -0.95
C LEU A 487 10.20 7.89 -1.39
N LEU A 488 9.33 8.14 -2.38
CA LEU A 488 8.43 7.13 -2.91
C LEU A 488 9.22 6.02 -3.62
N LEU A 489 10.08 6.39 -4.58
CA LEU A 489 10.84 5.43 -5.39
C LEU A 489 11.79 4.58 -4.55
N LEU A 490 12.37 5.14 -3.48
CA LEU A 490 13.19 4.38 -2.54
C LEU A 490 12.46 3.22 -1.89
N ARG A 491 11.15 3.33 -1.67
CA ARG A 491 10.37 2.24 -1.08
C ARG A 491 9.95 1.15 -2.06
N HIS A 492 10.13 1.41 -3.36
CA HIS A 492 10.01 0.39 -4.39
C HIS A 492 11.31 -0.41 -4.57
N LEU A 493 12.30 -0.19 -3.69
CA LEU A 493 13.51 -1.00 -3.60
C LEU A 493 13.35 -2.07 -2.51
N GLU A 494 14.02 -3.19 -2.71
CA GLU A 494 14.05 -4.31 -1.75
C GLU A 494 15.07 -4.09 -0.62
N TYR A 495 15.82 -2.97 -0.66
CA TYR A 495 16.94 -2.68 0.24
C TYR A 495 16.61 -1.61 1.27
N LYS A 496 17.30 -1.69 2.41
CA LYS A 496 17.15 -0.71 3.48
C LYS A 496 18.00 0.54 3.21
N LEU A 497 17.39 1.49 2.50
CA LEU A 497 17.98 2.78 2.22
C LEU A 497 17.20 3.91 2.88
N GLU A 498 17.92 4.88 3.43
CA GLU A 498 17.34 6.10 4.00
C GLU A 498 17.74 7.31 3.14
N TYR A 499 16.81 8.23 2.86
CA TYR A 499 17.15 9.53 2.28
C TYR A 499 17.03 10.63 3.31
N LYS A 500 18.06 11.48 3.39
CA LYS A 500 18.12 12.64 4.28
C LYS A 500 19.18 13.62 3.80
N ASN A 501 18.95 14.93 3.93
CA ASN A 501 19.95 15.96 3.62
C ASN A 501 20.60 15.82 2.23
N ASN A 502 19.81 15.50 1.19
CA ASN A 502 20.30 15.24 -0.16
C ASN A 502 21.34 14.11 -0.27
N ARG A 503 21.28 13.13 0.65
CA ARG A 503 22.14 11.95 0.66
C ARG A 503 21.32 10.69 0.86
N LEU A 504 21.83 9.60 0.28
CA LEU A 504 21.31 8.26 0.38
C LEU A 504 22.18 7.46 1.36
N TYR A 505 21.55 6.99 2.43
CA TYR A 505 22.19 6.25 3.50
C TYR A 505 21.95 4.77 3.29
N PHE A 506 23.04 4.03 3.08
CA PHE A 506 23.05 2.58 3.09
C PHE A 506 23.12 2.10 4.53
N ILE A 507 22.14 1.33 4.97
CA ILE A 507 22.06 0.84 6.35
C ILE A 507 22.74 -0.53 6.42
N LYS A 508 23.89 -0.60 7.08
CA LYS A 508 24.60 -1.88 7.27
C LYS A 508 23.89 -2.73 8.31
N ASN A 509 23.58 -3.97 7.97
CA ASN A 509 23.11 -4.95 8.95
C ASN A 509 24.31 -5.48 9.76
N LYS A 510 24.28 -5.32 11.09
CA LYS A 510 25.41 -5.72 11.97
C LYS A 510 25.59 -7.23 12.10
N PHE A 511 24.60 -8.02 11.70
CA PHE A 511 24.52 -9.46 11.94
C PHE A 511 24.67 -10.28 10.65
N GLN A 512 25.29 -9.76 9.60
CA GLN A 512 25.51 -10.50 8.36
C GLN A 512 26.96 -10.30 7.89
N CYS A 513 27.61 -11.40 7.49
CA CYS A 513 28.99 -11.37 7.01
C CYS A 513 29.13 -10.61 5.68
N MET A 514 28.20 -10.80 4.75
CA MET A 514 27.99 -9.94 3.58
C MET A 514 26.63 -9.24 3.70
N SER A 515 26.61 -7.92 3.51
CA SER A 515 25.34 -7.18 3.35
C SER A 515 25.36 -6.49 1.99
N LEU A 516 24.41 -6.81 1.11
CA LEU A 516 24.31 -6.21 -0.23
C LEU A 516 24.27 -4.69 -0.17
N GLU A 517 23.64 -4.09 0.85
CA GLU A 517 23.68 -2.64 1.05
C GLU A 517 25.11 -2.11 1.24
N TYR A 518 25.96 -2.84 1.95
CA TYR A 518 27.37 -2.47 2.11
C TYR A 518 28.13 -2.66 0.80
N GLU A 519 27.93 -3.77 0.09
CA GLU A 519 28.59 -4.01 -1.20
C GLU A 519 28.18 -2.99 -2.26
N PHE A 520 26.90 -2.62 -2.31
CA PHE A 520 26.40 -1.56 -3.16
C PHE A 520 27.00 -0.23 -2.76
N TYR A 521 27.05 0.08 -1.47
CA TYR A 521 27.73 1.28 -0.97
C TYR A 521 29.19 1.32 -1.42
N ASP A 522 29.96 0.25 -1.22
CA ASP A 522 31.38 0.19 -1.58
C ASP A 522 31.58 0.35 -3.09
N LEU A 523 30.71 -0.30 -3.90
CA LEU A 523 30.67 -0.11 -5.34
C LEU A 523 30.45 1.37 -5.70
N PHE A 524 29.36 1.99 -5.21
CA PHE A 524 29.03 3.38 -5.50
C PHE A 524 30.06 4.38 -4.95
N ASN A 525 30.66 4.08 -3.79
CA ASN A 525 31.68 4.90 -3.14
C ASN A 525 33.01 4.88 -3.90
N SER A 526 33.24 3.86 -4.72
CA SER A 526 34.42 3.78 -5.60
C SER A 526 34.38 4.77 -6.77
N ASN A 527 33.24 5.39 -7.07
CA ASN A 527 33.14 6.45 -8.09
C ASN A 527 33.18 7.85 -7.44
N SER A 528 34.06 8.73 -7.96
CA SER A 528 34.34 10.05 -7.38
C SER A 528 33.13 10.99 -7.40
N ILE A 529 32.29 10.88 -8.44
CA ILE A 529 31.11 11.72 -8.65
C ILE A 529 29.95 11.23 -7.80
N ILE A 530 29.71 9.92 -7.73
CA ILE A 530 28.57 9.36 -6.99
C ILE A 530 28.76 9.50 -5.48
N LYS A 531 29.99 9.30 -4.99
CA LYS A 531 30.37 9.36 -3.57
C LYS A 531 29.76 10.54 -2.80
N LYS A 532 29.54 11.70 -3.42
CA LYS A 532 28.99 12.90 -2.73
C LYS A 532 27.52 12.74 -2.31
N TYR A 533 26.79 11.79 -2.90
CA TYR A 533 25.36 11.55 -2.71
C TYR A 533 25.05 10.38 -1.78
N ILE A 534 26.05 9.65 -1.32
CA ILE A 534 25.85 8.43 -0.54
C ILE A 534 26.62 8.49 0.78
N GLU A 535 26.11 7.82 1.79
CA GLU A 535 26.78 7.59 3.07
C GLU A 535 26.48 6.19 3.60
N LEU A 536 27.37 5.65 4.43
CA LEU A 536 27.14 4.42 5.16
C LEU A 536 26.70 4.74 6.59
N LYS A 537 25.64 4.07 7.06
CA LYS A 537 25.13 4.18 8.42
C LYS A 537 25.19 2.82 9.11
N TYR A 538 25.81 2.79 10.30
CA TYR A 538 25.98 1.60 11.12
C TYR A 538 24.87 1.44 12.17
#